data_AF-A0A969TA14-F1
#
_entry.id   AF-A0A969TA14-F1
#
_cell.length_a   1.000
_cell.length_b   1.000
_cell.length_c   1.000
_cell.angle_alpha   90.00
_cell.angle_beta   90.00
_cell.angle_gamma   90.00
#
_symmetry.space_group_name_H-M   'P 1'
#
loop_
_entity.id
_entity.type
_entity.pdbx_description
1 polymer ?
#
loop_
_entity_poly.entity_id
_entity_poly.type
_entity_poly.pdbx_seq_one_letter_code
_entity_poly.pdbx_strand_id
1 'polypeptide(L)'
;MDGDSQQRLARLRHLAPERDGEILRAMNAREVEKTASQFLNYMAVDKWDAGAKGNYNIERNGKDLKIISKADGRGVVFERKNGQILNNLSSKDVTHFRDLNNTLEKRLSKVVGLQVEQSNKQSQLTQSQPKVKKEKELSL
;
A
#
# COMPACT_ATOMS: atom_id res chain seq x y z
N MET A 1 16.55 -22.55 46.65
CA MET A 1 17.43 -21.51 46.08
C MET A 1 16.63 -20.88 44.94
N ASP A 2 15.71 -19.94 45.23
CA ASP A 2 14.69 -19.55 44.23
C ASP A 2 14.34 -18.05 44.24
N GLY A 3 15.11 -17.22 44.95
CA GLY A 3 14.89 -15.76 44.99
C GLY A 3 15.55 -15.01 43.82
N ASP A 4 16.76 -15.42 43.43
CA ASP A 4 17.54 -14.73 42.39
C ASP A 4 16.96 -14.93 41.00
N SER A 5 16.40 -16.10 40.70
CA SER A 5 15.80 -16.40 39.40
C SER A 5 14.58 -15.53 39.12
N GLN A 6 13.75 -15.28 40.13
CA GLN A 6 12.58 -14.41 40.00
C GLN A 6 12.96 -12.93 39.89
N GLN A 7 13.98 -12.47 40.61
CA GLN A 7 14.51 -11.10 40.45
C GLN A 7 15.21 -10.89 39.11
N ARG A 8 15.92 -11.90 38.58
CA ARG A 8 16.50 -11.87 37.23
C ARG A 8 15.43 -11.85 36.15
N LEU A 9 14.38 -12.67 36.28
CA LEU A 9 13.23 -12.65 35.38
C LEU A 9 12.47 -11.33 35.43
N ALA A 10 12.26 -10.73 36.62
CA ALA A 10 11.66 -9.41 36.75
C ALA A 10 12.53 -8.33 36.10
N ARG A 11 13.85 -8.32 36.33
CA ARG A 11 14.79 -7.40 35.66
C ARG A 11 14.80 -7.57 34.14
N LEU A 12 14.74 -8.80 33.62
CA LEU A 12 14.63 -9.08 32.18
C LEU A 12 13.28 -8.63 31.62
N ARG A 13 12.19 -8.76 32.39
CA ARG A 13 10.84 -8.30 32.02
C ARG A 13 10.73 -6.77 31.97
N HIS A 14 11.54 -6.05 32.77
CA HIS A 14 11.67 -4.59 32.69
C HIS A 14 12.56 -4.11 31.53
N LEU A 15 13.41 -4.98 30.97
CA LEU A 15 14.25 -4.69 29.81
C LEU A 15 13.58 -5.06 28.46
N ALA A 16 12.50 -5.84 28.49
CA ALA A 16 11.76 -6.30 27.32
C ALA A 16 10.69 -5.36 26.70
N PRO A 17 10.13 -4.31 27.36
CA PRO A 17 9.04 -3.53 26.77
C PRO A 17 9.50 -2.49 25.74
N GLU A 18 10.76 -2.06 25.77
CA GLU A 18 11.29 -1.04 24.85
C GLU A 18 11.53 -1.59 23.43
N ARG A 19 11.97 -2.86 23.34
CA ARG A 19 12.24 -3.53 22.06
C ARG A 19 10.97 -3.73 21.23
N ASP A 20 9.83 -3.98 21.87
CA ASP A 20 8.55 -4.13 21.17
C ASP A 20 8.08 -2.80 20.57
N GLY A 21 8.31 -1.68 21.27
CA GLY A 21 7.94 -0.35 20.79
C GLY A 21 8.72 0.10 19.55
N GLU A 22 10.03 -0.15 19.50
CA GLU A 22 10.86 0.17 18.34
C GLU A 22 10.52 -0.72 17.13
N ILE A 23 10.30 -2.01 17.37
CA ILE A 23 9.86 -2.96 16.33
C ILE A 23 8.53 -2.50 15.74
N LEU A 24 7.54 -2.17 16.58
CA LEU A 24 6.24 -1.68 16.13
C LEU A 24 6.36 -0.36 15.33
N ARG A 25 7.22 0.57 15.77
CA ARG A 25 7.48 1.81 15.01
C ARG A 25 8.07 1.50 13.64
N ALA A 26 9.04 0.59 13.55
CA ALA A 26 9.67 0.21 12.29
C ALA A 26 8.68 -0.50 11.35
N MET A 27 7.82 -1.38 11.89
CA MET A 27 6.76 -2.04 11.13
C MET A 27 5.75 -1.03 10.58
N ASN A 28 5.28 -0.10 11.40
CA ASN A 28 4.36 0.96 10.98
C ASN A 28 4.98 1.86 9.92
N ALA A 29 6.26 2.24 10.06
CA ALA A 29 6.98 3.02 9.07
C ALA A 29 7.02 2.31 7.71
N ARG A 30 7.31 1.01 7.72
CA ARG A 30 7.35 0.18 6.51
C ARG A 30 5.97 0.04 5.86
N GLU A 31 4.91 -0.15 6.66
CA GLU A 31 3.53 -0.22 6.17
C GLU A 31 3.14 1.10 5.48
N VAL A 32 3.36 2.23 6.15
CA VAL A 32 3.07 3.57 5.62
C VAL A 32 3.87 3.84 4.34
N GLU A 33 5.17 3.55 4.32
CA GLU A 33 6.03 3.71 3.15
C GLU A 33 5.51 2.91 1.95
N LYS A 34 5.18 1.64 2.18
CA LYS A 34 4.67 0.75 1.14
C LYS A 34 3.37 1.30 0.57
N THR A 35 2.42 1.68 1.42
CA THR A 35 1.13 2.19 0.97
C THR A 35 1.26 3.53 0.24
N ALA A 36 2.08 4.46 0.74
CA ALA A 36 2.33 5.72 0.06
C ALA A 36 2.95 5.51 -1.32
N SER A 37 3.92 4.60 -1.44
CA SER A 37 4.53 4.23 -2.73
C SER A 37 3.52 3.60 -3.69
N GLN A 38 2.67 2.70 -3.18
CA GLN A 38 1.61 2.06 -3.97
C GLN A 38 0.56 3.08 -4.42
N PHE A 39 0.20 4.03 -3.56
CA PHE A 39 -0.70 5.11 -3.90
C PHE A 39 -0.13 5.98 -5.04
N LEU A 40 1.12 6.41 -4.94
CA LEU A 40 1.79 7.17 -6.01
C LEU A 40 1.83 6.40 -7.34
N ASN A 41 2.13 5.09 -7.27
CA ASN A 41 2.08 4.21 -8.45
C ASN A 41 0.67 4.14 -9.06
N TYR A 42 -0.35 3.96 -8.22
CA TYR A 42 -1.75 3.92 -8.66
C TYR A 42 -2.17 5.23 -9.33
N MET A 43 -1.71 6.37 -8.81
CA MET A 43 -1.97 7.69 -9.37
C MET A 43 -1.07 8.04 -10.56
N ALA A 44 -0.06 7.21 -10.86
CA ALA A 44 0.95 7.43 -11.90
C ALA A 44 1.67 8.80 -11.77
N VAL A 45 1.97 9.21 -10.54
CA VAL A 45 2.68 10.46 -10.24
C VAL A 45 3.78 10.24 -9.21
N ASP A 46 4.82 11.07 -9.24
CA ASP A 46 5.88 11.07 -8.22
C ASP A 46 5.58 12.05 -7.06
N LYS A 47 4.66 13.00 -7.27
CA LYS A 47 4.24 13.95 -6.24
C LYS A 47 2.73 14.06 -6.21
N TRP A 48 2.18 14.01 -5.00
CA TRP A 48 0.77 14.20 -4.72
C TRP A 48 0.58 15.28 -3.66
N ASP A 49 -0.20 16.32 -4.00
CA ASP A 49 -0.71 17.28 -3.03
C ASP A 49 -2.20 17.02 -2.83
N ALA A 50 -2.62 16.75 -1.60
CA ALA A 50 -4.01 16.47 -1.31
C ALA A 50 -4.91 17.72 -1.30
N GLY A 51 -4.38 18.91 -1.61
CA GLY A 51 -5.11 20.17 -1.71
C GLY A 51 -5.57 20.70 -0.36
N ALA A 52 -6.49 21.68 -0.35
CA ALA A 52 -6.91 22.39 0.85
C ALA A 52 -7.66 21.51 1.88
N LYS A 53 -8.31 20.43 1.44
CA LYS A 53 -9.10 19.53 2.29
C LYS A 53 -8.37 18.21 2.60
N GLY A 54 -7.15 18.07 2.11
CA GLY A 54 -6.36 16.86 2.25
C GLY A 54 -5.43 16.90 3.46
N ASN A 55 -5.13 15.72 4.02
CA ASN A 55 -4.32 15.62 5.23
C ASN A 55 -2.81 15.49 4.97
N TYR A 56 -2.41 15.02 3.78
CA TYR A 56 -1.01 14.68 3.50
C TYR A 56 -0.57 15.09 2.11
N ASN A 57 0.67 15.53 2.00
CA ASN A 57 1.42 15.60 0.75
C ASN A 57 2.43 14.45 0.72
N ILE A 58 2.61 13.84 -0.45
CA ILE A 58 3.51 12.70 -0.64
C ILE A 58 4.41 12.99 -1.83
N GLU A 59 5.72 12.83 -1.64
CA GLU A 59 6.73 13.08 -2.67
C GLU A 59 7.69 11.91 -2.74
N ARG A 60 7.95 11.42 -3.94
CA ARG A 60 8.94 10.38 -4.24
C ARG A 60 9.99 10.94 -5.18
N ASN A 61 11.26 10.65 -4.88
CA ASN A 61 12.37 10.94 -5.77
C ASN A 61 13.27 9.71 -5.85
N GLY A 62 13.13 8.92 -6.92
CA GLY A 62 13.79 7.62 -7.04
C GLY A 62 13.40 6.69 -5.89
N LYS A 63 14.37 6.37 -5.01
CA LYS A 63 14.17 5.50 -3.84
C LYS A 63 13.80 6.27 -2.56
N ASP A 64 13.88 7.60 -2.60
CA ASP A 64 13.55 8.45 -1.47
C ASP A 64 12.05 8.76 -1.47
N LEU A 65 11.47 8.86 -0.27
CA LEU A 65 10.05 9.10 -0.06
C LEU A 65 9.86 10.07 1.09
N LYS A 66 8.96 11.03 0.93
CA LYS A 66 8.62 12.03 1.93
C LYS A 66 7.11 12.13 2.08
N ILE A 67 6.63 12.13 3.33
CA ILE A 67 5.23 12.33 3.68
C ILE A 67 5.16 13.53 4.63
N ILE A 68 4.38 14.52 4.24
CA ILE A 68 4.22 15.78 4.94
C ILE A 68 2.77 15.83 5.43
N SER A 69 2.57 15.86 6.74
CA SER A 69 1.27 16.10 7.34
C SER A 69 0.92 17.58 7.25
N LYS A 70 -0.28 17.87 6.76
CA LYS A 70 -0.87 19.21 6.73
C LYS A 70 -1.63 19.53 8.01
N ALA A 71 -1.85 18.53 8.88
CA ALA A 71 -2.50 18.71 10.16
C ALA A 71 -1.54 19.40 11.15
N ASP A 72 -2.03 20.47 11.76
CA ASP A 72 -1.45 21.10 12.96
C ASP A 72 0.04 21.49 12.85
N GLY A 73 0.53 21.80 11.63
CA GLY A 73 1.91 22.25 11.42
C GLY A 73 2.98 21.20 11.67
N ARG A 74 2.63 19.91 11.79
CA ARG A 74 3.58 18.82 12.07
C ARG A 74 4.64 18.64 11.00
N GLY A 75 4.38 19.06 9.76
CA GLY A 75 5.35 18.99 8.67
C GLY A 75 5.69 17.55 8.31
N VAL A 76 6.98 17.26 8.14
CA VAL A 76 7.45 15.93 7.71
C VAL A 76 7.20 14.89 8.81
N VAL A 77 6.32 13.93 8.53
CA VAL A 77 5.99 12.83 9.45
C VAL A 77 6.70 11.53 9.10
N PHE A 78 7.13 11.39 7.84
CA PHE A 78 7.98 10.30 7.38
C PHE A 78 8.92 10.82 6.29
N GLU A 79 10.19 10.43 6.36
CA GLU A 79 11.14 10.65 5.28
C GLU A 79 12.10 9.46 5.19
N ARG A 80 12.19 8.84 4.02
CA ARG A 80 13.33 8.01 3.64
C ARG A 80 14.24 8.84 2.75
N LYS A 81 15.50 8.96 3.17
CA LYS A 81 16.54 9.63 2.39
C LYS A 81 17.86 8.88 2.51
N ASN A 82 18.46 8.49 1.39
CA ASN A 82 19.74 7.77 1.37
C ASN A 82 19.79 6.53 2.30
N GLY A 83 18.67 5.80 2.38
CA GLY A 83 18.55 4.61 3.23
C GLY A 83 18.26 4.88 4.70
N GLN A 84 18.33 6.13 5.17
CA GLN A 84 17.93 6.52 6.53
C GLN A 84 16.43 6.82 6.58
N ILE A 85 15.80 6.52 7.71
CA ILE A 85 14.36 6.74 7.93
C ILE A 85 14.17 7.70 9.10
N LEU A 86 13.50 8.82 8.85
CA LEU A 86 12.85 9.64 9.85
C LEU A 86 11.41 9.14 10.02
N ASN A 87 11.04 8.80 11.25
CA ASN A 87 9.70 8.29 11.56
C ASN A 87 9.08 9.05 12.75
N ASN A 88 8.26 10.04 12.42
CA ASN A 88 7.46 10.81 13.37
C ASN A 88 5.96 10.52 13.21
N LEU A 89 5.63 9.30 12.77
CA LEU A 89 4.25 8.85 12.56
C LEU A 89 3.55 8.71 13.92
N SER A 90 2.40 9.34 14.02
CA SER A 90 1.41 9.13 15.08
C SER A 90 0.50 7.96 14.74
N SER A 91 -0.21 7.44 15.73
CA SER A 91 -1.21 6.40 15.51
C SER A 91 -2.28 6.80 14.50
N LYS A 92 -2.64 8.09 14.42
CA LYS A 92 -3.61 8.60 13.44
C LYS A 92 -3.08 8.52 12.00
N ASP A 93 -1.79 8.79 11.81
CA ASP A 93 -1.17 8.70 10.48
C ASP A 93 -1.16 7.24 10.01
N VAL A 94 -0.76 6.32 10.89
CA VAL A 94 -0.74 4.88 10.59
C VAL A 94 -2.13 4.38 10.19
N THR A 95 -3.17 4.71 10.98
CA THR A 95 -4.55 4.33 10.65
C THR A 95 -5.00 4.89 9.30
N HIS A 96 -4.69 6.16 9.01
CA HIS A 96 -5.05 6.76 7.73
C HIS A 96 -4.46 6.01 6.53
N PHE A 97 -3.15 5.68 6.59
CA PHE A 97 -2.51 4.93 5.52
C PHE A 97 -3.02 3.49 5.44
N ARG A 98 -3.38 2.85 6.55
CA ARG A 98 -4.04 1.54 6.52
C ARG A 98 -5.40 1.58 5.79
N ASP A 99 -6.21 2.60 6.05
CA ASP A 99 -7.49 2.79 5.37
C ASP A 99 -7.32 3.09 3.87
N LEU A 100 -6.29 3.86 3.53
CA LEU A 100 -5.89 4.09 2.14
C LEU A 100 -5.50 2.78 1.45
N ASN A 101 -4.70 1.93 2.10
CA ASN A 101 -4.32 0.63 1.56
C ASN A 101 -5.54 -0.23 1.26
N ASN A 102 -6.46 -0.35 2.22
CA ASN A 102 -7.71 -1.10 2.06
C ASN A 102 -8.55 -0.57 0.88
N THR A 103 -8.56 0.75 0.68
CA THR A 103 -9.27 1.38 -0.45
C THR A 103 -8.60 1.06 -1.78
N LEU A 104 -7.27 1.13 -1.85
CA LEU A 104 -6.50 0.81 -3.05
C LEU A 104 -6.68 -0.66 -3.43
N GLU A 105 -6.56 -1.59 -2.48
CA GLU A 105 -6.74 -3.02 -2.72
C GLU A 105 -8.14 -3.32 -3.29
N LYS A 106 -9.19 -2.78 -2.67
CA LYS A 106 -10.58 -2.95 -3.18
C LYS A 106 -10.74 -2.44 -4.60
N ARG A 107 -10.15 -1.28 -4.94
CA ARG A 107 -10.22 -0.71 -6.29
C ARG A 107 -9.45 -1.56 -7.30
N LEU A 108 -8.25 -1.99 -6.95
CA LEU A 108 -7.42 -2.85 -7.81
C LEU A 108 -8.10 -4.19 -8.07
N SER A 109 -8.65 -4.85 -7.05
CA SER A 109 -9.39 -6.10 -7.22
C SER A 109 -10.61 -5.94 -8.15
N LYS A 110 -11.32 -4.81 -8.07
CA LYS A 110 -12.44 -4.51 -8.97
C LYS A 110 -11.98 -4.35 -10.43
N VAL A 111 -10.88 -3.65 -10.67
CA VAL A 111 -10.33 -3.46 -12.03
C VAL A 111 -9.90 -4.80 -12.64
N VAL A 112 -9.19 -5.62 -11.87
CA VAL A 112 -8.77 -6.96 -12.34
C VAL A 112 -9.98 -7.85 -12.63
N GLY A 113 -11.00 -7.85 -11.77
CA GLY A 113 -12.24 -8.60 -12.00
C GLY A 113 -12.95 -8.19 -13.29
N LEU A 114 -13.07 -6.89 -13.55
CA LEU A 114 -13.68 -6.37 -14.79
C LEU A 114 -12.89 -6.77 -16.04
N GLN A 115 -11.56 -6.80 -15.96
CA GLN A 115 -10.71 -7.17 -17.09
C GLN A 115 -10.81 -8.66 -17.43
N VAL A 116 -10.96 -9.53 -16.42
CA VAL A 116 -11.20 -10.96 -16.62
C VAL A 116 -12.58 -11.21 -17.24
N GLU A 117 -13.61 -10.49 -16.78
CA GLU A 117 -14.96 -10.61 -17.36
C GLU A 117 -15.02 -10.14 -18.81
N GLN A 118 -14.34 -9.04 -19.15
CA GLN A 118 -14.27 -8.56 -20.54
C GLN A 118 -13.51 -9.53 -21.44
N SER A 119 -12.39 -10.09 -20.96
CA SER A 119 -11.62 -11.10 -21.70
C SER A 119 -12.44 -12.37 -21.97
N ASN A 120 -13.23 -12.81 -20.98
CA ASN A 120 -14.13 -13.96 -21.13
C ASN A 120 -15.27 -13.69 -22.12
N LYS A 121 -15.89 -12.50 -22.10
CA LYS A 121 -16.92 -12.12 -23.07
C LYS A 121 -16.38 -12.02 -24.50
N GLN A 122 -15.17 -11.50 -24.67
CA GLN A 122 -14.53 -11.39 -25.99
C GLN A 122 -14.19 -12.77 -26.57
N SER A 123 -13.74 -13.70 -25.72
CA SER A 123 -13.47 -15.09 -26.10
C SER A 123 -14.73 -15.85 -26.55
N GLN A 124 -15.89 -15.60 -25.90
CA GLN A 124 -17.18 -16.19 -26.28
C GLN A 124 -17.75 -15.62 -27.58
N LEU A 125 -17.54 -14.33 -27.86
CA LEU A 125 -17.96 -13.69 -29.11
C LEU A 125 -17.17 -14.21 -30.32
N THR A 126 -15.89 -14.56 -30.15
CA THR A 126 -15.06 -15.12 -31.24
C THR A 126 -15.32 -16.59 -31.54
N GLN A 127 -15.89 -17.37 -30.61
CA GLN A 127 -16.26 -18.77 -30.84
C GLN A 127 -17.66 -18.97 -31.45
N SER A 128 -18.48 -17.91 -31.48
CA SER A 128 -19.88 -17.98 -31.94
C SER A 128 -20.07 -17.62 -33.42
N GLN A 129 -19.02 -17.40 -34.21
CA GLN A 129 -19.17 -17.20 -35.66
C GLN A 129 -19.41 -18.54 -36.37
N PRO A 130 -20.56 -18.74 -37.04
CA PRO A 130 -20.81 -19.98 -37.77
C PRO A 130 -19.86 -20.08 -38.96
N LYS A 131 -19.18 -21.23 -39.11
CA LYS A 131 -18.52 -21.63 -40.35
C LYS A 131 -19.57 -21.60 -41.46
N VAL A 132 -19.55 -20.56 -42.29
CA VAL A 132 -20.32 -20.52 -43.54
C VAL A 132 -19.81 -21.66 -44.41
N LYS A 133 -20.59 -22.75 -44.47
CA LYS A 133 -20.43 -23.82 -45.45
C LYS A 133 -20.48 -23.17 -46.83
N LYS A 134 -19.37 -23.19 -47.57
CA LYS A 134 -19.40 -23.00 -49.02
C LYS A 134 -20.02 -24.24 -49.64
N GLU A 135 -21.35 -24.29 -49.68
CA GLU A 135 -22.05 -25.02 -50.74
C GLU A 135 -22.12 -24.09 -51.95
N LYS A 136 -21.41 -24.47 -53.01
CA LYS A 136 -21.80 -24.15 -54.38
C LYS A 136 -21.54 -25.40 -55.21
N GLU A 137 -22.54 -26.27 -55.26
CA GLU A 137 -22.87 -26.95 -56.50
C GLU A 137 -23.18 -25.87 -57.55
N LEU A 138 -22.63 -26.00 -58.76
CA LEU A 138 -23.41 -25.96 -60.01
C LEU A 138 -22.50 -26.32 -61.20
N SER A 139 -22.72 -27.54 -61.69
CA SER A 139 -22.99 -27.88 -63.09
C SER A 139 -22.21 -27.19 -64.22
N LEU A 140 -21.35 -27.96 -64.89
CA LEU A 140 -21.52 -28.42 -66.29
C LEU A 140 -20.36 -29.36 -66.69
#